data_AF-A0A374BNR4-F1
#
_entry.id   AF-A0A374BNR4-F1
#
_cell.length_a   1.000
_cell.length_b   1.000
_cell.length_c   1.000
_cell.angle_alpha   90.00
_cell.angle_beta   90.00
_cell.angle_gamma   90.00
#
_symmetry.space_group_name_H-M   'P 1'
#
loop_
_entity.id
_entity.type
_entity.pdbx_description
1 polymer ?
#
loop_
_entity_poly.entity_id
_entity_poly.type
_entity_poly.pdbx_seq_one_letter_code
_entity_poly.pdbx_strand_id
1 'polypeptide(L)'
;EYIYVEISKFNKPLEELDTLYEKWLYALKNLYKLTQRPKELCDKVFDRLFEEAEIAKFTPQEMREYETSKMAYRDIKNSVDTAKREGIAEGMEKGMKEGMEKGMKEGMEKGMNQKALEIAKNMLAMGLPSEQVAKATQLSLEIIKNLSNS
;
A
#
# COMPACT_ATOMS: atom_id res chain seq x y z
N GLU A 1 28.67 -31.44 -17.38
CA GLU A 1 28.06 -30.11 -17.54
C GLU A 1 26.79 -30.07 -16.69
N TYR A 2 26.56 -29.00 -15.92
CA TYR A 2 25.37 -28.87 -15.07
C TYR A 2 24.39 -27.90 -15.72
N ILE A 3 23.12 -28.28 -15.79
CA ILE A 3 22.04 -27.42 -16.29
C ILE A 3 21.31 -26.84 -15.08
N TYR A 4 21.32 -25.52 -14.95
CA TYR A 4 20.57 -24.80 -13.92
C TYR A 4 19.27 -24.27 -14.51
N VAL A 5 18.19 -24.43 -13.76
CA VAL A 5 16.85 -24.05 -14.19
C VAL A 5 16.22 -23.10 -13.19
N GLU A 6 15.84 -21.91 -13.63
CA GLU A 6 15.16 -20.91 -12.82
C GLU A 6 13.64 -21.00 -13.00
N ILE A 7 12.98 -21.79 -12.14
CA ILE A 7 11.52 -22.02 -12.18
C ILE A 7 10.74 -20.70 -12.01
N SER A 8 11.26 -19.74 -11.23
CA SER A 8 10.60 -18.44 -10.98
C SER A 8 10.35 -17.64 -12.28
N LYS A 9 11.26 -17.71 -13.26
CA LYS A 9 11.18 -16.98 -14.53
C LYS A 9 10.20 -17.60 -15.55
N PHE A 10 9.76 -18.83 -15.34
CA PHE A 10 8.88 -19.55 -16.27
C PHE A 10 7.41 -19.15 -16.09
N ASN A 11 6.80 -18.42 -17.02
CA ASN A 11 5.44 -17.86 -16.86
C ASN A 11 4.44 -18.25 -17.97
N LYS A 12 4.78 -19.24 -18.81
CA LYS A 12 3.87 -19.68 -19.87
C LYS A 12 2.61 -20.35 -19.29
N PRO A 13 1.42 -20.08 -19.86
CA PRO A 13 0.18 -20.75 -19.49
C PRO A 13 0.11 -22.17 -20.09
N LEU A 14 -0.89 -22.98 -19.69
CA LEU A 14 -1.01 -24.39 -20.09
C LEU A 14 -1.14 -24.57 -21.61
N GLU A 15 -1.81 -23.62 -22.25
CA GLU A 15 -2.14 -23.64 -23.67
C GLU A 15 -0.92 -23.41 -24.58
N GLU A 16 0.16 -22.85 -24.02
CA GLU A 16 1.40 -22.49 -24.73
C GLU A 16 2.56 -23.46 -24.40
N LEU A 17 2.25 -24.65 -23.87
CA LEU A 17 3.24 -25.67 -23.52
C LEU A 17 3.53 -26.60 -24.70
N ASP A 18 4.53 -26.24 -25.49
CA ASP A 18 4.89 -26.98 -26.71
C ASP A 18 5.83 -28.17 -26.42
N THR A 19 6.67 -28.06 -25.39
CA THR A 19 7.72 -29.05 -25.10
C THR A 19 7.52 -29.78 -23.77
N LEU A 20 8.03 -31.01 -23.69
CA LEU A 20 8.02 -31.78 -22.44
C LEU A 20 8.77 -31.05 -21.30
N TYR A 21 9.84 -30.33 -21.63
CA TYR A 21 10.57 -29.52 -20.67
C TYR A 21 9.69 -28.43 -20.05
N GLU A 22 8.96 -27.67 -20.86
CA GLU A 22 8.04 -26.64 -20.38
C GLU A 22 6.89 -27.21 -19.56
N LYS A 23 6.39 -28.39 -19.95
CA LYS A 23 5.40 -29.13 -19.15
C LYS A 23 5.95 -29.50 -17.77
N TRP A 24 7.21 -29.95 -17.67
CA TRP A 24 7.87 -30.21 -16.38
C TRP A 24 8.04 -28.93 -15.56
N LEU A 25 8.48 -27.83 -16.17
CA LEU A 25 8.59 -26.54 -15.49
C LEU A 25 7.24 -26.07 -14.96
N TYR A 26 6.19 -26.20 -15.78
CA TYR A 26 4.84 -25.82 -15.40
C TYR A 26 4.33 -26.67 -14.24
N ALA A 27 4.46 -28.00 -14.34
CA ALA A 27 4.01 -28.94 -13.33
C ALA A 27 4.70 -28.66 -11.99
N LEU A 28 6.03 -28.54 -11.96
CA LEU A 28 6.78 -28.25 -10.75
C LEU A 28 6.45 -26.86 -10.17
N LYS A 29 6.26 -25.84 -11.02
CA LYS A 29 5.93 -24.48 -10.57
C LYS A 29 4.53 -24.39 -9.98
N ASN A 30 3.56 -25.13 -10.53
CA ASN A 30 2.14 -24.93 -10.25
C ASN A 30 1.47 -26.11 -9.53
N LEU A 31 2.20 -27.16 -9.14
CA LEU A 31 1.65 -28.38 -8.54
C LEU A 31 0.69 -28.09 -7.37
N TYR A 32 1.04 -27.14 -6.49
CA TYR A 32 0.23 -26.75 -5.34
C TYR A 32 -1.12 -26.09 -5.69
N LYS A 33 -1.31 -25.64 -6.94
CA LYS A 33 -2.55 -25.04 -7.45
C LYS A 33 -3.40 -26.04 -8.23
N LEU A 34 -2.83 -27.15 -8.68
CA LEU A 34 -3.53 -28.14 -9.50
C LEU A 34 -4.46 -28.96 -8.60
N THR A 35 -5.76 -28.76 -8.73
CA THR A 35 -6.79 -29.58 -8.06
C THR A 35 -7.14 -30.83 -8.84
N GLN A 36 -6.90 -30.81 -10.15
CA GLN A 36 -7.13 -31.90 -11.08
C GLN A 36 -6.03 -31.90 -12.15
N ARG A 37 -5.79 -33.05 -12.76
CA ARG A 37 -4.78 -33.22 -13.80
C ARG A 37 -5.22 -32.51 -15.10
N PRO A 38 -4.49 -31.48 -15.59
CA PRO A 38 -4.77 -30.84 -16.87
C PRO A 38 -4.49 -31.77 -18.04
N LYS A 39 -5.20 -31.59 -19.16
CA LYS A 39 -5.08 -32.45 -20.34
C LYS A 39 -3.69 -32.37 -20.97
N GLU A 40 -3.06 -31.20 -20.87
CA GLU A 40 -1.75 -30.88 -21.39
C GLU A 40 -0.65 -31.66 -20.66
N LEU A 41 -0.92 -32.09 -19.41
CA LEU A 41 -0.03 -32.86 -18.54
C LEU A 41 -0.45 -34.35 -18.40
N CYS A 42 -1.24 -34.86 -19.35
CA CYS A 42 -1.64 -36.28 -19.40
C CYS A 42 -0.60 -37.22 -20.01
N ASP A 43 0.62 -36.74 -20.33
CA ASP A 43 1.69 -37.61 -20.80
C ASP A 43 2.04 -38.65 -19.72
N LYS A 44 2.26 -39.92 -20.13
CA LYS A 44 2.55 -41.03 -19.21
C LYS A 44 3.74 -40.78 -18.29
N VAL A 45 4.66 -39.94 -18.73
CA VAL A 45 5.84 -39.53 -17.95
C VAL A 45 5.48 -38.79 -16.66
N PHE A 46 4.29 -38.18 -16.58
CA PHE A 46 3.77 -37.52 -15.38
C PHE A 46 2.93 -38.44 -14.49
N ASP A 47 2.62 -39.67 -14.90
CA ASP A 47 1.75 -40.57 -14.13
C ASP A 47 2.32 -40.78 -12.72
N ARG A 48 3.60 -41.11 -12.63
CA ARG A 48 4.29 -41.27 -11.34
C ARG A 48 4.31 -39.98 -10.52
N LEU A 49 4.49 -38.82 -11.17
CA LEU A 49 4.48 -37.53 -10.46
C LEU A 49 3.12 -37.29 -9.78
N PHE A 50 2.03 -37.45 -10.53
CA PHE A 50 0.69 -37.21 -10.01
C PHE A 50 0.24 -38.31 -9.05
N GLU A 51 0.66 -39.56 -9.25
CA GLU A 51 0.39 -40.66 -8.32
C GLU A 51 1.01 -40.44 -6.95
N GLU A 52 2.23 -39.89 -6.88
CA GLU A 52 2.94 -39.57 -5.63
C GLU A 52 2.44 -38.25 -5.02
N ALA A 53 2.05 -37.29 -5.86
CA ALA A 53 1.48 -36.02 -5.41
C ALA A 53 0.01 -36.14 -4.97
N GLU A 54 -0.61 -37.31 -5.12
CA GLU A 54 -2.00 -37.55 -4.78
C GLU A 54 -2.18 -37.61 -3.27
N ILE A 55 -2.62 -36.50 -2.68
CA ILE A 55 -2.92 -36.37 -1.24
C ILE A 55 -3.90 -37.44 -0.76
N ALA A 56 -4.74 -38.00 -1.64
CA ALA A 56 -5.67 -39.08 -1.30
C ALA A 56 -4.98 -40.37 -0.82
N LYS A 57 -3.68 -40.54 -1.09
CA LYS A 57 -2.87 -41.68 -0.61
C LYS A 57 -2.16 -41.41 0.71
N PHE A 58 -2.27 -40.19 1.25
CA PHE A 58 -1.60 -39.87 2.51
C PHE A 58 -2.09 -40.77 3.63
N THR A 59 -1.14 -41.29 4.39
CA THR A 59 -1.43 -41.91 5.67
C THR A 59 -2.07 -40.87 6.61
N PRO A 60 -2.78 -41.30 7.66
CA PRO A 60 -3.32 -40.38 8.66
C PRO A 60 -2.27 -39.46 9.30
N GLN A 61 -1.01 -39.89 9.36
CA GLN A 61 0.09 -39.05 9.85
C GLN A 61 0.49 -37.97 8.84
N GLU A 62 0.73 -38.34 7.58
CA GLU A 62 1.09 -37.40 6.52
C GLU A 62 -0.01 -36.35 6.29
N MET A 63 -1.28 -36.75 6.41
CA MET A 63 -2.41 -35.82 6.35
C MET A 63 -2.35 -34.78 7.49
N ARG A 64 -2.07 -35.21 8.73
CA ARG A 64 -1.93 -34.27 9.86
C ARG A 64 -0.76 -33.32 9.69
N GLU A 65 0.38 -33.82 9.21
CA GLU A 65 1.57 -32.99 8.95
C GLU A 65 1.29 -31.95 7.86
N TYR A 66 0.61 -32.37 6.78
CA TYR A 66 0.16 -31.48 5.72
C TYR A 66 -0.82 -30.41 6.23
N GLU A 67 -1.83 -30.79 7.00
CA GLU A 67 -2.78 -29.84 7.59
C GLU A 67 -2.10 -28.86 8.55
N THR A 68 -1.16 -29.35 9.37
CA THR A 68 -0.37 -28.53 10.30
C THR A 68 0.47 -27.50 9.54
N SER A 69 1.16 -27.92 8.47
CA SER A 69 1.93 -27.03 7.61
C SER A 69 1.04 -25.96 6.96
N LYS A 70 -0.13 -26.36 6.45
CA LYS A 70 -1.12 -25.47 5.85
C LYS A 70 -1.69 -24.47 6.87
N MET A 71 -1.93 -24.91 8.10
CA MET A 71 -2.38 -24.05 9.20
C MET A 71 -1.31 -23.01 9.54
N ALA A 72 -0.06 -23.43 9.75
CA ALA A 72 1.04 -22.52 10.03
C ALA A 72 1.22 -21.47 8.91
N TYR A 73 1.15 -21.87 7.65
CA TYR A 73 1.18 -20.94 6.52
C TYR A 73 0.02 -19.93 6.57
N ARG A 74 -1.21 -20.40 6.84
CA ARG A 74 -2.39 -19.55 6.96
C ARG A 74 -2.27 -18.57 8.12
N ASP A 75 -1.77 -19.00 9.26
CA ASP A 75 -1.60 -18.15 10.44
C ASP A 75 -0.59 -17.04 10.16
N ILE A 76 0.56 -17.38 9.57
CA ILE A 76 1.57 -16.39 9.15
C ILE A 76 0.95 -15.40 8.16
N LYS A 77 0.26 -15.90 7.13
CA LYS A 77 -0.35 -15.05 6.10
C LYS A 77 -1.40 -14.11 6.71
N ASN A 78 -2.30 -14.65 7.54
CA ASN A 78 -3.36 -13.87 8.19
C ASN A 78 -2.77 -12.80 9.12
N SER A 79 -1.71 -13.13 9.86
CA SER A 79 -0.98 -12.19 10.72
C SER A 79 -0.37 -11.06 9.91
N VAL A 80 0.37 -11.38 8.84
CA VAL A 80 0.98 -10.38 7.95
C VAL A 80 -0.06 -9.51 7.25
N ASP A 81 -1.11 -10.11 6.71
CA ASP A 81 -2.19 -9.38 6.02
C ASP A 81 -2.94 -8.46 6.99
N THR A 82 -3.12 -8.88 8.25
CA THR A 82 -3.76 -8.06 9.29
C THR A 82 -2.86 -6.92 9.73
N ALA A 83 -1.59 -7.19 10.04
CA ALA A 83 -0.61 -6.16 10.39
C ALA A 83 -0.47 -5.10 9.29
N LYS A 84 -0.47 -5.52 8.01
CA LYS A 84 -0.44 -4.60 6.87
C LYS A 84 -1.70 -3.73 6.80
N ARG A 85 -2.88 -4.34 6.97
CA ARG A 85 -4.17 -3.62 6.93
C ARG A 85 -4.27 -2.60 8.05
N GLU A 86 -3.93 -3.00 9.28
CA GLU A 86 -3.93 -2.14 10.46
C GLU A 86 -2.91 -1.02 10.32
N GLY A 87 -1.68 -1.33 9.88
CA GLY A 87 -0.65 -0.30 9.65
C GLY A 87 -1.05 0.75 8.62
N ILE A 88 -1.75 0.36 7.54
CA ILE A 88 -2.29 1.31 6.55
C ILE A 88 -3.41 2.15 7.17
N ALA A 89 -4.34 1.53 7.89
CA ALA A 89 -5.46 2.23 8.52
C ALA A 89 -4.97 3.26 9.55
N GLU A 90 -4.07 2.85 10.46
CA GLU A 90 -3.46 3.76 11.44
C GLU A 90 -2.66 4.88 10.77
N GLY A 91 -1.90 4.55 9.73
CA GLY A 91 -1.12 5.55 8.98
C GLY A 91 -2.00 6.60 8.33
N MET A 92 -3.12 6.18 7.74
CA MET A 92 -4.11 7.07 7.13
C MET A 92 -4.82 7.94 8.18
N GLU A 93 -5.23 7.35 9.30
CA GLU A 93 -5.88 8.08 10.40
C GLU A 93 -4.95 9.14 10.99
N LYS A 94 -3.70 8.77 11.34
CA LYS A 94 -2.70 9.70 11.88
C LYS A 94 -2.38 10.81 10.87
N GLY A 95 -2.15 10.44 9.61
CA GLY A 95 -1.86 11.40 8.54
C GLY A 95 -3.00 12.38 8.29
N MET A 96 -4.25 11.92 8.30
CA MET A 96 -5.42 12.78 8.14
C MET A 96 -5.61 13.72 9.32
N LYS A 97 -5.45 13.21 10.56
CA LYS A 97 -5.56 14.02 11.78
C LYS A 97 -4.50 15.12 11.82
N GLU A 98 -3.24 14.76 11.61
CA GLU A 98 -2.14 15.74 11.59
C GLU A 98 -2.28 16.75 10.45
N GLY A 99 -2.68 16.28 9.26
CA GLY A 99 -2.91 17.14 8.11
C GLY A 99 -4.04 18.15 8.34
N MET A 100 -5.14 17.70 8.93
CA MET A 100 -6.28 18.55 9.27
C MET A 100 -5.92 19.58 10.34
N GLU A 101 -5.21 19.17 11.39
CA GLU A 101 -4.79 20.07 12.48
C GLU A 101 -3.83 21.16 11.97
N LYS A 102 -2.80 20.78 11.20
CA LYS A 102 -1.86 21.73 10.59
C LYS A 102 -2.57 22.66 9.61
N GLY A 103 -3.39 22.10 8.72
CA GLY A 103 -4.14 22.87 7.73
C GLY A 103 -5.11 23.88 8.37
N MET A 104 -5.80 23.48 9.43
CA MET A 104 -6.72 24.36 10.17
C MET A 104 -5.96 25.48 10.89
N LYS A 105 -4.84 25.17 11.54
CA LYS A 105 -4.01 26.16 12.23
C LYS A 105 -3.43 27.18 11.26
N GLU A 106 -2.81 26.73 10.17
CA GLU A 106 -2.26 27.62 9.15
C GLU A 106 -3.35 28.45 8.45
N GLY A 107 -4.49 27.83 8.15
CA GLY A 107 -5.63 28.51 7.54
C GLY A 107 -6.20 29.61 8.44
N MET A 108 -6.34 29.33 9.74
CA MET A 108 -6.82 30.30 10.72
C MET A 108 -5.84 31.47 10.89
N GLU A 109 -4.54 31.19 11.00
CA GLU A 109 -3.50 32.23 11.12
C GLU A 109 -3.45 33.13 9.87
N LYS A 110 -3.47 32.54 8.67
CA LYS A 110 -3.53 33.29 7.41
C LYS A 110 -4.79 34.14 7.33
N GLY A 111 -5.95 33.59 7.70
CA GLY A 111 -7.22 34.31 7.68
C GLY A 111 -7.26 35.48 8.67
N MET A 112 -6.73 35.29 9.89
CA MET A 112 -6.62 36.35 10.88
C MET A 112 -5.68 37.47 10.42
N ASN A 113 -4.53 37.12 9.84
CA ASN A 113 -3.57 38.10 9.29
C ASN A 113 -4.17 38.87 8.10
N GLN A 114 -4.84 38.18 7.17
CA GLN A 114 -5.53 38.83 6.04
C GLN A 114 -6.59 39.81 6.53
N LYS A 115 -7.42 39.39 7.48
CA LYS A 115 -8.46 40.26 8.07
C LYS A 115 -7.85 41.47 8.80
N ALA A 116 -6.75 41.30 9.51
CA ALA A 116 -6.03 42.41 10.15
C ALA A 116 -5.50 43.42 9.13
N LEU A 117 -4.96 42.94 8.00
CA LEU A 117 -4.49 43.78 6.90
C LEU A 117 -5.64 44.54 6.22
N GLU A 118 -6.79 43.90 6.00
CA GLU A 118 -7.99 44.57 5.45
C GLU A 118 -8.52 45.66 6.38
N ILE A 119 -8.61 45.38 7.68
CA ILE A 119 -9.01 46.37 8.68
C ILE A 119 -8.03 47.54 8.69
N ALA A 120 -6.72 47.28 8.65
CA ALA A 120 -5.70 48.32 8.60
C ALA A 120 -5.86 49.24 7.37
N LYS A 121 -6.09 48.67 6.19
CA LYS A 121 -6.35 49.44 4.96
C LYS A 121 -7.57 50.34 5.10
N ASN A 122 -8.67 49.79 5.63
CA ASN A 122 -9.90 50.55 5.84
C ASN A 122 -9.70 51.70 6.84
N MET A 123 -8.98 51.46 7.93
CA MET A 123 -8.69 52.50 8.93
C MET A 123 -7.80 53.61 8.36
N LEU A 124 -6.77 53.26 7.57
CA LEU A 124 -5.93 54.24 6.88
C LEU A 124 -6.74 55.07 5.88
N ALA A 125 -7.65 54.44 5.13
CA ALA A 125 -8.53 55.14 4.19
C ALA A 125 -9.50 56.11 4.89
N MET A 126 -9.84 55.86 6.16
CA MET A 126 -10.61 56.77 7.01
C MET A 126 -9.77 57.93 7.59
N GLY A 127 -8.47 57.99 7.31
CA GLY A 127 -7.57 59.05 7.79
C GLY A 127 -7.04 58.85 9.20
N LEU A 128 -7.13 57.63 9.76
CA LEU A 128 -6.57 57.33 11.08
C LEU A 128 -5.02 57.32 11.03
N PRO A 129 -4.32 57.87 12.05
CA PRO A 129 -2.87 57.86 12.11
C PRO A 129 -2.29 56.44 12.14
N SER A 130 -1.19 56.22 11.41
CA SER A 130 -0.53 54.89 11.30
C SER A 130 -0.19 54.26 12.66
N GLU A 131 0.15 55.07 13.67
CA GLU A 131 0.43 54.61 15.04
C GLU A 131 -0.80 54.05 15.75
N GLN A 132 -1.97 54.68 15.54
CA GLN A 132 -3.23 54.19 16.09
C GLN A 132 -3.70 52.93 15.36
N VAL A 133 -3.53 52.88 14.03
CA VAL A 133 -3.84 51.69 13.22
C VAL A 133 -2.99 50.50 13.64
N ALA A 134 -1.66 50.67 13.75
CA ALA A 134 -0.75 49.61 14.18
C ALA A 134 -1.14 49.03 15.56
N LYS A 135 -1.51 49.90 16.51
CA LYS A 135 -1.96 49.48 17.84
C LYS A 135 -3.29 48.72 17.81
N ALA A 136 -4.23 49.14 16.96
CA ALA A 136 -5.55 48.53 16.86
C ALA A 136 -5.56 47.18 16.13
N THR A 137 -4.74 47.03 15.09
CA THR A 137 -4.67 45.79 14.29
C THR A 137 -3.57 44.83 14.74
N GLN A 138 -2.77 45.22 15.74
CA GLN A 138 -1.61 44.46 16.24
C GLN A 138 -0.57 44.15 15.16
N LEU A 139 -0.53 44.96 14.09
CA LEU A 139 0.45 44.85 13.02
C LEU A 139 1.65 45.74 13.33
N SER A 140 2.83 45.40 12.82
CA SER A 140 4.00 46.25 12.97
C SER A 140 3.83 47.58 12.23
N LEU A 141 4.41 48.65 12.79
CA LEU A 141 4.41 49.97 12.15
C LEU A 141 4.98 49.94 10.72
N GLU A 142 5.94 49.04 10.47
CA GLU A 142 6.53 48.85 9.14
C GLU A 142 5.50 48.31 8.13
N ILE A 143 4.72 47.29 8.51
CA ILE A 143 3.63 46.75 7.66
C ILE A 143 2.60 47.84 7.37
N ILE A 144 2.20 48.62 8.38
CA ILE A 144 1.23 49.71 8.21
C ILE A 144 1.77 50.82 7.29
N LYS A 145 3.03 51.21 7.42
CA LYS A 145 3.66 52.21 6.55
C LYS A 145 3.75 51.73 5.10
N ASN A 146 4.06 50.45 4.89
CA ASN A 146 4.08 49.86 3.55
C ASN A 146 2.67 49.83 2.91
N LEU A 147 1.62 49.59 3.70
CA LEU A 147 0.23 49.66 3.24
C LEU A 147 -0.22 51.07 2.87
N SER A 148 0.34 52.11 3.51
CA SER A 148 0.02 53.51 3.23
C SER A 148 0.74 54.07 2.00
N ASN A 149 1.82 53.42 1.56
CA ASN A 149 2.65 53.84 0.41
C ASN A 149 2.31 53.07 -0.88
N SER A 150 1.39 52.10 -0.82
CA SER A 150 0.78 51.42 -1.98
C SER A 150 -0.55 52.07 -2.35
#